data_AF-A0A1B9KYT9-F1
#
_entry.id   AF-A0A1B9KYT9-F1
#
_cell.length_a   1.000
_cell.length_b   1.000
_cell.length_c   1.000
_cell.angle_alpha   90.00
_cell.angle_beta   90.00
_cell.angle_gamma   90.00
#
_symmetry.space_group_name_H-M   'P 1'
#
loop_
_entity.id
_entity.type
_entity.pdbx_description
1 polymer ?
#
loop_
_entity_poly.entity_id
_entity_poly.type
_entity_poly.pdbx_seq_one_letter_code
_entity_poly.pdbx_strand_id
1 'polypeptide(L)'
;MKINFPFLWAEVGVYYEITNTVFNPLIENLNKLNKTLPHYDKLFKTTDYDLFFTISATLENKDLVYGPLASSKRKVVNFSIFIPYKTFNCYTQQMFYMLDTIEEGIIFVFNKYKEDLSGINEVFEKLKTLIAKDPEKYQKWLKDVDEKDIDEW
;
A
#
# COMPACT_ATOMS: atom_id res chain seq x y z
N MET A 1 10.22 -10.72 4.06
CA MET A 1 9.92 -9.69 3.05
C MET A 1 9.11 -8.61 3.74
N LYS A 2 9.39 -7.33 3.51
CA LYS A 2 8.66 -6.21 4.13
C LYS A 2 7.97 -5.38 3.07
N ILE A 3 6.65 -5.29 3.15
CA ILE A 3 5.80 -4.51 2.25
C ILE A 3 5.76 -3.06 2.73
N ASN A 4 5.98 -2.13 1.81
CA ASN A 4 5.94 -0.68 2.06
C ASN A 4 5.22 0.06 0.92
N PHE A 5 4.61 1.21 1.22
CA PHE A 5 3.87 2.03 0.25
C PHE A 5 4.43 3.45 0.13
N PRO A 6 5.42 3.68 -0.75
CA PRO A 6 5.78 5.04 -1.14
C PRO A 6 4.65 5.67 -1.95
N PHE A 7 4.34 6.94 -1.68
CA PHE A 7 3.40 7.70 -2.52
C PHE A 7 4.18 8.60 -3.48
N LEU A 8 3.80 8.60 -4.76
CA LEU A 8 4.45 9.42 -5.78
C LEU A 8 3.40 10.20 -6.59
N TRP A 9 3.57 11.52 -6.63
CA TRP A 9 2.78 12.40 -7.51
C TRP A 9 3.48 12.52 -8.86
N ALA A 10 3.10 11.67 -9.81
CA ALA A 10 3.68 11.67 -11.16
C ALA A 10 3.15 12.83 -12.02
N GLU A 11 1.95 13.33 -11.72
CA GLU A 11 1.24 14.35 -12.47
C GLU A 11 0.82 15.50 -11.53
N VAL A 12 0.99 16.76 -11.97
CA VAL A 12 0.69 17.93 -11.15
C VAL A 12 -0.81 18.04 -10.92
N GLY A 13 -1.22 18.11 -9.64
CA GLY A 13 -2.63 18.22 -9.24
C GLY A 13 -3.43 16.91 -9.33
N VAL A 14 -2.79 15.81 -9.72
CA VAL A 14 -3.41 14.48 -9.83
C VAL A 14 -2.92 13.61 -8.69
N TYR A 15 -3.59 13.70 -7.56
CA TYR A 15 -3.27 12.90 -6.39
C TYR A 15 -4.48 12.69 -5.50
N TYR A 16 -4.40 11.65 -4.69
CA TYR A 16 -5.30 11.46 -3.57
C TYR A 16 -4.56 11.73 -2.28
N GLU A 17 -5.22 12.46 -1.37
CA GLU A 17 -4.74 12.58 -0.01
C GLU A 17 -4.98 11.27 0.73
N ILE A 18 -3.90 10.68 1.22
CA ILE A 18 -3.90 9.49 2.05
C ILE A 18 -2.91 9.70 3.18
N THR A 19 -3.34 9.34 4.38
CA THR A 19 -2.65 9.64 5.63
C THR A 19 -1.90 8.43 6.13
N ASN A 20 -0.95 8.67 7.04
CA ASN A 20 -0.32 7.58 7.80
C ASN A 20 -1.32 6.78 8.65
N THR A 21 -2.46 7.35 9.05
CA THR A 21 -3.54 6.61 9.73
C THR A 21 -4.20 5.54 8.86
N VAL A 22 -4.14 5.68 7.53
CA VAL A 22 -4.55 4.63 6.59
C VAL A 22 -3.39 3.69 6.28
N PHE A 23 -2.20 4.21 5.97
CA PHE A 23 -1.08 3.37 5.55
C PHE A 23 -0.46 2.53 6.66
N ASN A 24 -0.30 3.06 7.87
CA ASN A 24 0.32 2.31 8.97
C ASN A 24 -0.41 0.99 9.27
N PRO A 25 -1.74 0.99 9.51
CA PRO A 25 -2.44 -0.28 9.74
C PRO A 25 -2.43 -1.18 8.49
N LEU A 26 -2.45 -0.62 7.27
CA LEU A 26 -2.35 -1.42 6.05
C LEU A 26 -1.01 -2.16 5.97
N ILE A 27 0.10 -1.44 6.15
CA ILE A 27 1.47 -1.98 6.16
C ILE A 27 1.61 -3.03 7.26
N GLU A 28 1.19 -2.71 8.48
CA GLU A 28 1.33 -3.61 9.63
C GLU A 28 0.58 -4.92 9.39
N ASN A 29 -0.68 -4.86 8.96
CA ASN A 29 -1.50 -6.05 8.78
C ASN A 29 -1.06 -6.88 7.56
N LEU A 30 -0.64 -6.27 6.46
CA LEU A 30 -0.09 -7.00 5.32
C LEU A 30 1.23 -7.71 5.67
N ASN A 31 2.11 -7.06 6.45
CA ASN A 31 3.36 -7.67 6.88
C ASN A 31 3.15 -8.82 7.88
N LYS A 32 2.08 -8.78 8.71
CA LYS A 32 1.70 -9.90 9.59
C LYS A 32 1.31 -11.18 8.85
N LEU A 33 0.93 -11.08 7.57
CA LEU A 33 0.66 -12.25 6.73
C LEU A 33 1.94 -13.05 6.41
N ASN A 34 3.14 -12.47 6.65
CA ASN A 34 4.44 -13.11 6.46
C ASN A 34 4.64 -13.75 5.08
N LYS A 35 4.01 -13.18 4.05
CA LYS A 35 4.15 -13.69 2.68
C LYS A 35 5.53 -13.34 2.09
N THR A 36 5.99 -14.13 1.13
CA THR A 36 7.21 -13.86 0.35
C THR A 36 6.93 -14.04 -1.14
N LEU A 37 7.90 -13.73 -2.00
CA LEU A 37 7.85 -14.03 -3.42
C LEU A 37 9.06 -14.94 -3.76
N PRO A 38 8.87 -16.27 -3.93
CA PRO A 38 9.94 -17.25 -4.11
C PRO A 38 10.93 -16.93 -5.24
N HIS A 39 10.44 -16.29 -6.30
CA HIS A 39 11.30 -15.79 -7.38
C HIS A 39 12.40 -14.87 -6.83
N TYR A 40 12.05 -13.94 -5.95
CA TYR A 40 12.98 -13.00 -5.34
C TYR A 40 13.74 -13.58 -4.17
N ASP A 41 13.14 -14.49 -3.40
CA ASP A 41 13.86 -15.27 -2.38
C ASP A 41 15.10 -15.94 -3.00
N LYS A 42 14.92 -16.56 -4.18
CA LYS A 42 15.99 -17.19 -4.94
C LYS A 42 16.97 -16.17 -5.55
N LEU A 43 16.46 -15.10 -6.17
CA LEU A 43 17.29 -14.07 -6.80
C LEU A 43 18.20 -13.38 -5.78
N PHE A 44 17.69 -13.15 -4.57
CA PHE A 44 18.37 -12.41 -3.51
C PHE A 44 19.10 -13.30 -2.51
N LYS A 45 18.82 -14.61 -2.50
CA LYS A 45 19.35 -15.59 -1.52
C LYS A 45 18.98 -15.23 -0.08
N THR A 46 17.81 -14.63 0.11
CA THR A 46 17.26 -14.24 1.42
C THR A 46 15.76 -14.03 1.29
N THR A 47 15.01 -14.30 2.36
CA THR A 47 13.60 -13.90 2.48
C THR A 47 13.45 -12.52 3.10
N ASP A 48 14.54 -11.91 3.60
CA ASP A 48 14.57 -10.57 4.17
C ASP A 48 15.00 -9.54 3.11
N TYR A 49 14.00 -8.87 2.53
CA TYR A 49 14.12 -7.83 1.51
C TYR A 49 12.86 -6.97 1.52
N ASP A 50 12.94 -5.77 0.92
CA ASP A 50 11.80 -4.86 0.82
C ASP A 50 11.04 -5.03 -0.50
N LEU A 51 9.71 -5.05 -0.40
CA LEU A 51 8.77 -5.00 -1.51
C LEU A 51 8.02 -3.66 -1.43
N PHE A 52 8.30 -2.76 -2.36
CA PHE A 52 7.60 -1.48 -2.45
C PHE A 52 6.49 -1.57 -3.49
N PHE A 53 5.30 -1.12 -3.10
CA PHE A 53 4.22 -0.77 -4.01
C PHE A 53 4.10 0.74 -4.04
N THR A 54 4.75 1.38 -5.02
CA THR A 54 4.63 2.83 -5.24
C THR A 54 3.23 3.13 -5.75
N ILE A 55 2.47 3.91 -4.99
CA ILE A 55 1.11 4.30 -5.37
C ILE A 55 1.15 5.64 -6.09
N SER A 56 0.49 5.74 -7.24
CA SER A 56 0.40 6.97 -8.01
C SER A 56 -0.97 7.11 -8.66
N ALA A 57 -1.58 8.28 -8.57
CA ALA A 57 -2.78 8.60 -9.34
C ALA A 57 -2.39 9.05 -10.76
N THR A 58 -3.21 8.75 -11.76
CA THR A 58 -2.95 9.13 -13.15
C THR A 58 -4.24 9.43 -13.91
N LEU A 59 -4.22 10.45 -14.78
CA LEU A 59 -5.30 10.71 -15.73
C LEU A 59 -5.18 9.86 -17.00
N GLU A 60 -3.99 9.34 -17.28
CA GLU A 60 -3.72 8.50 -18.44
C GLU A 60 -4.25 7.08 -18.23
N ASN A 61 -4.62 6.42 -19.32
CA ASN A 61 -4.96 5.00 -19.29
C ASN A 61 -3.66 4.18 -19.21
N LYS A 62 -3.21 3.88 -18.00
CA LYS A 62 -2.03 3.02 -17.72
C LYS A 62 -2.48 1.63 -17.29
N ASP A 63 -1.61 0.65 -17.50
CA ASP A 63 -1.76 -0.67 -16.87
C ASP A 63 -1.82 -0.51 -15.34
N LEU A 64 -2.67 -1.32 -14.68
CA LEU A 64 -2.85 -1.25 -13.22
C LEU A 64 -1.51 -1.36 -12.45
N VAL A 65 -0.62 -2.23 -12.93
CA VAL A 65 0.69 -2.48 -12.30
C VAL A 65 1.81 -2.38 -13.32
N TYR A 66 2.83 -1.56 -13.01
CA TYR A 66 4.09 -1.51 -13.74
C TYR A 66 5.25 -2.06 -12.92
N GLY A 67 6.21 -2.71 -13.60
CA GLY A 67 7.38 -3.34 -12.99
C GLY A 67 7.44 -4.86 -13.22
N PRO A 68 8.37 -5.55 -12.55
CA PRO A 68 9.18 -5.09 -11.41
C PRO A 68 10.40 -4.25 -11.81
N LEU A 69 10.83 -3.38 -10.90
CA LEU A 69 12.21 -2.88 -10.82
C LEU A 69 12.89 -3.49 -9.60
N ALA A 70 13.82 -4.42 -9.83
CA ALA A 70 14.50 -5.16 -8.77
C ALA A 70 15.98 -4.76 -8.63
N SER A 71 16.47 -4.67 -7.40
CA SER A 71 17.87 -4.43 -7.08
C SER A 71 18.41 -5.49 -6.12
N SER A 72 19.16 -6.46 -6.66
CA SER A 72 19.78 -7.52 -5.85
C SER A 72 20.83 -7.00 -4.87
N LYS A 73 21.45 -5.85 -5.16
CA LYS A 73 22.41 -5.18 -4.27
C LYS A 73 21.72 -4.58 -3.05
N ARG A 74 20.56 -3.93 -3.25
CA ARG A 74 19.80 -3.30 -2.17
C ARG A 74 18.79 -4.23 -1.50
N LYS A 75 18.51 -5.41 -2.10
CA LYS A 75 17.47 -6.34 -1.66
C LYS A 75 16.11 -5.64 -1.69
N VAL A 76 15.77 -5.12 -2.86
CA VAL A 76 14.55 -4.35 -3.07
C VAL A 76 13.86 -4.78 -4.35
N VAL A 77 12.53 -4.87 -4.32
CA VAL A 77 11.66 -4.97 -5.49
C VAL A 77 10.65 -3.84 -5.45
N ASN A 78 10.48 -3.13 -6.56
CA ASN A 78 9.47 -2.09 -6.69
C ASN A 78 8.47 -2.46 -7.77
N PHE A 79 7.19 -2.30 -7.45
CA PHE A 79 6.09 -2.22 -8.38
C PHE A 79 5.44 -0.85 -8.26
N SER A 80 4.88 -0.34 -9.33
CA SER A 80 4.03 0.84 -9.31
C SER A 80 2.59 0.41 -9.51
N ILE A 81 1.69 0.84 -8.64
CA ILE A 81 0.24 0.68 -8.80
C ILE A 81 -0.32 2.04 -9.22
N PHE A 82 -0.96 2.06 -10.38
CA PHE A 82 -1.58 3.26 -10.93
C PHE A 82 -3.08 3.27 -10.59
N ILE A 83 -3.52 4.31 -9.88
CA ILE A 83 -4.93 4.53 -9.56
C ILE A 83 -5.51 5.52 -10.58
N PRO A 84 -6.51 5.11 -11.40
CA PRO A 84 -7.14 6.03 -12.34
C PRO A 84 -7.80 7.18 -11.58
N TYR A 85 -7.43 8.42 -11.90
CA TYR A 85 -7.88 9.58 -11.15
C TYR A 85 -9.33 9.94 -11.45
N LYS A 86 -10.10 10.18 -10.38
CA LYS A 86 -11.51 10.56 -10.34
C LYS A 86 -11.76 11.40 -9.09
N THR A 87 -12.74 12.29 -9.15
CA THR A 87 -13.18 13.10 -8.01
C THR A 87 -14.29 12.39 -7.24
N PHE A 88 -14.35 12.64 -5.93
CA PHE A 88 -15.35 12.05 -5.03
C PHE A 88 -15.97 13.13 -4.16
N ASN A 89 -17.24 12.93 -3.77
CA ASN A 89 -17.97 13.86 -2.92
C ASN A 89 -17.75 13.61 -1.42
N CYS A 90 -17.18 12.46 -1.05
CA CYS A 90 -16.84 12.17 0.34
C CYS A 90 -15.56 11.32 0.48
N TYR A 91 -14.89 11.51 1.61
CA TYR A 91 -13.62 10.87 1.93
C TYR A 91 -13.71 9.34 1.92
N THR A 92 -14.76 8.75 2.51
CA THR A 92 -14.92 7.29 2.57
C THR A 92 -14.99 6.65 1.19
N GLN A 93 -15.72 7.25 0.24
CA GLN A 93 -15.80 6.74 -1.14
C GLN A 93 -14.44 6.80 -1.84
N GLN A 94 -13.72 7.91 -1.68
CA GLN A 94 -12.36 8.04 -2.21
C GLN A 94 -11.44 6.97 -1.65
N MET A 95 -11.44 6.77 -0.33
CA MET A 95 -10.59 5.78 0.32
C MET A 95 -10.92 4.36 -0.12
N PHE A 96 -12.20 4.01 -0.26
CA PHE A 96 -12.61 2.68 -0.69
C PHE A 96 -12.13 2.41 -2.11
N TYR A 97 -12.37 3.36 -3.02
CA TYR A 97 -11.87 3.26 -4.39
C TYR A 97 -10.36 3.08 -4.48
N MET A 98 -9.60 3.86 -3.70
CA MET A 98 -8.14 3.71 -3.65
C MET A 98 -7.72 2.35 -3.10
N LEU A 99 -8.31 1.93 -1.98
CA LEU A 99 -7.97 0.68 -1.32
C LEU A 99 -8.31 -0.53 -2.19
N ASP A 100 -9.45 -0.52 -2.87
CA ASP A 100 -9.84 -1.55 -3.84
C ASP A 100 -8.82 -1.63 -4.99
N THR A 101 -8.39 -0.48 -5.53
CA THR A 101 -7.39 -0.45 -6.61
C THR A 101 -6.02 -0.95 -6.14
N ILE A 102 -5.61 -0.59 -4.92
CA ILE A 102 -4.36 -1.05 -4.32
C ILE A 102 -4.42 -2.56 -4.06
N GLU A 103 -5.53 -3.06 -3.53
CA GLU A 103 -5.80 -4.48 -3.33
C GLU A 103 -5.67 -5.26 -4.64
N GLU A 104 -6.35 -4.81 -5.69
CA GLU A 104 -6.29 -5.42 -7.02
C GLU A 104 -4.85 -5.47 -7.55
N GLY A 105 -4.09 -4.38 -7.38
CA GLY A 105 -2.69 -4.32 -7.81
C GLY A 105 -1.79 -5.29 -7.04
N ILE A 106 -1.98 -5.43 -5.72
CA ILE A 106 -1.25 -6.42 -4.91
C ILE A 106 -1.64 -7.84 -5.34
N ILE A 107 -2.94 -8.14 -5.44
CA ILE A 107 -3.43 -9.45 -5.89
C ILE A 107 -2.86 -9.81 -7.26
N PHE A 108 -2.83 -8.86 -8.19
CA PHE A 108 -2.22 -9.05 -9.51
C PHE A 108 -0.75 -9.46 -9.42
N VAL A 109 0.04 -8.79 -8.58
CA VAL A 109 1.45 -9.15 -8.38
C VAL A 109 1.59 -10.53 -7.75
N PHE A 110 0.87 -10.84 -6.67
CA PHE A 110 0.97 -12.15 -6.02
C PHE A 110 0.53 -13.30 -6.95
N ASN A 111 -0.55 -13.11 -7.72
CA ASN A 111 -0.98 -14.06 -8.75
C ASN A 111 0.07 -14.27 -9.84
N LYS A 112 0.73 -13.20 -10.31
CA LYS A 112 1.81 -13.30 -11.31
C LYS A 112 2.95 -14.22 -10.86
N TYR A 113 3.21 -14.27 -9.55
CA TYR A 113 4.21 -15.16 -8.95
C TYR A 113 3.63 -16.47 -8.41
N LYS A 114 2.34 -16.74 -8.63
CA LYS A 114 1.60 -17.94 -8.19
C LYS A 114 1.60 -18.13 -6.67
N GLU A 115 1.57 -17.04 -5.93
CA GLU A 115 1.54 -17.06 -4.48
C GLU A 115 0.12 -17.14 -3.92
N ASP A 116 0.02 -17.64 -2.70
CA ASP A 116 -1.23 -17.68 -1.95
C ASP A 116 -1.75 -16.26 -1.66
N LEU A 117 -3.04 -16.03 -1.94
CA LEU A 117 -3.71 -14.75 -1.72
C LEU A 117 -4.42 -14.65 -0.36
N SER A 118 -4.43 -15.74 0.43
CA SER A 118 -5.18 -15.81 1.68
C SER A 118 -4.82 -14.67 2.63
N GLY A 119 -5.84 -14.05 3.21
CA GLY A 119 -5.70 -12.94 4.15
C GLY A 119 -5.50 -11.56 3.52
N ILE A 120 -5.17 -11.43 2.22
CA ILE A 120 -4.99 -10.10 1.60
C ILE A 120 -6.31 -9.32 1.64
N ASN A 121 -7.40 -9.89 1.11
CA ASN A 121 -8.71 -9.25 1.08
C ASN A 121 -9.22 -8.87 2.48
N GLU A 122 -9.03 -9.76 3.46
CA GLU A 122 -9.45 -9.51 4.84
C GLU A 122 -8.78 -8.27 5.45
N VAL A 123 -7.51 -8.01 5.11
CA VAL A 123 -6.81 -6.80 5.55
C VAL A 123 -7.47 -5.54 4.99
N PHE A 124 -7.81 -5.54 3.70
CA PHE A 124 -8.46 -4.40 3.05
C PHE A 124 -9.88 -4.19 3.55
N GLU A 125 -10.70 -5.24 3.63
CA GLU A 125 -12.08 -5.16 4.15
C GLU A 125 -12.13 -4.68 5.60
N LYS A 126 -11.21 -5.16 6.44
CA LYS A 126 -11.09 -4.69 7.82
C LYS A 126 -10.75 -3.21 7.88
N LEU A 127 -9.82 -2.73 7.06
CA LEU A 127 -9.45 -1.31 7.02
C LEU A 127 -10.60 -0.44 6.51
N LYS A 128 -11.28 -0.85 5.43
CA LYS A 128 -12.49 -0.18 4.92
C LYS A 128 -13.57 -0.08 6.00
N THR A 129 -13.81 -1.16 6.74
CA THR A 129 -14.76 -1.18 7.87
C THR A 129 -14.37 -0.17 8.97
N LEU A 130 -13.09 -0.06 9.31
CA LEU A 130 -12.63 0.90 10.31
C LEU A 130 -12.78 2.35 9.82
N ILE A 131 -12.44 2.63 8.56
CA ILE A 131 -12.62 3.95 7.94
C ILE A 131 -14.09 4.35 7.91
N ALA A 132 -15.00 3.42 7.57
CA ALA A 132 -16.43 3.71 7.57
C ALA A 132 -16.99 4.03 8.96
N LYS A 133 -16.42 3.43 10.02
CA LYS A 133 -16.85 3.67 11.40
C LYS A 133 -16.39 5.03 11.94
N ASP A 134 -15.22 5.51 11.52
CA ASP A 134 -14.64 6.77 11.99
C ASP A 134 -13.82 7.47 10.89
N PRO A 135 -14.48 8.06 9.86
CA PRO A 135 -13.77 8.67 8.72
C PRO A 135 -12.84 9.81 9.15
N GLU A 136 -13.23 10.58 10.16
CA GLU A 136 -12.46 11.74 10.63
C GLU A 136 -11.11 11.36 11.21
N LYS A 137 -11.03 10.23 11.94
CA LYS A 137 -9.76 9.70 12.44
C LYS A 137 -8.79 9.38 11.31
N TYR A 138 -9.29 8.75 10.25
CA TYR A 138 -8.46 8.34 9.11
C TYR A 138 -8.11 9.51 8.19
N GLN A 139 -8.89 10.60 8.20
CA GLN A 139 -8.56 11.81 7.44
C GLN A 139 -7.43 12.64 8.08
N LYS A 140 -7.10 12.39 9.37
CA LYS A 140 -6.07 13.13 10.10
C LYS A 140 -4.71 12.43 9.98
N TRP A 141 -3.67 13.22 9.72
CA TRP A 141 -2.29 12.77 9.86
C TRP A 141 -1.96 12.66 11.34
N LEU A 142 -1.54 11.48 11.81
CA LEU A 142 -0.95 11.36 13.14
C LEU A 142 0.39 12.08 13.11
N LYS A 143 0.54 13.12 13.92
CA LYS A 143 1.86 13.66 14.22
C LYS A 143 2.62 12.55 14.92
N ASP A 144 3.86 12.31 14.51
CA ASP A 144 4.74 11.46 15.31
C ASP A 144 4.74 12.06 16.72
N VAL A 145 4.35 11.26 17.70
CA VAL A 145 4.46 11.68 19.10
C VAL A 145 5.97 11.75 19.33
N ASP A 146 6.52 12.96 19.49
CA ASP A 146 7.89 13.11 19.95
C ASP A 146 8.02 12.27 21.24
N GLU A 147 9.07 11.47 21.37
CA GLU A 147 9.36 10.60 22.53
C GLU A 147 9.39 11.33 23.90
N LYS A 148 9.15 12.64 23.93
CA LYS A 148 9.06 13.48 25.13
C LYS A 148 7.68 13.50 25.80
N ASP A 149 6.63 13.00 25.15
CA ASP A 149 5.28 12.99 25.72
C ASP A 149 4.92 11.66 26.43
N ILE A 150 5.90 10.77 26.67
CA ILE A 150 5.71 9.45 27.30
C ILE A 150 5.86 9.49 28.83
N ASP A 151 6.08 10.66 29.45
CA ASP A 151 6.25 10.76 30.91
C ASP A 151 5.00 11.22 31.68
N GLU A 152 3.82 11.33 31.05
CA GLU A 152 2.57 11.66 31.77
C GLU A 152 1.36 10.83 31.32
N TRP A 153 1.38 9.51 31.54
CA TRP A 153 0.17 8.67 31.70
C TRP A 153 0.38 7.56 32.73
#